data_AF-A0A7V3M6J9-F1
#
_entry.id   AF-A0A7V3M6J9-F1
#
_cell.length_a   1.000
_cell.length_b   1.000
_cell.length_c   1.000
_cell.angle_alpha   90.00
_cell.angle_beta   90.00
_cell.angle_gamma   90.00
#
_symmetry.space_group_name_H-M   'P 1'
#
loop_
_entity.id
_entity.type
_entity.pdbx_description
1 polymer ?
#
loop_
_entity_poly.entity_id
_entity_poly.type
_entity_poly.pdbx_seq_one_letter_code
_entity_poly.pdbx_strand_id
1 'polypeptide(L)'
;MRGYEKLYIRTFINDARKSYTTDIFKSEEFPYFTKSFNQLNRIKTKKCSLCILNPVCYGIWKFYIDLYGDDELKPFDNTYFAKLSSKKSAANLHLKNINNYNEPLSVAFMNLFKLRLEGYDSVRISGLNIYEEQKKRLMDFAREIKLTRVEII
;
A
#
# COMPACT_ATOMS: atom_id res chain seq x y z
N MET A 1 0.08 4.27 -15.97
CA MET A 1 0.99 3.78 -14.90
C MET A 1 2.39 3.67 -15.47
N ARG A 2 3.42 4.17 -14.76
CA ARG A 2 4.81 4.26 -15.24
C ARG A 2 5.66 3.01 -14.95
N GLY A 3 5.03 1.89 -14.60
CA GLY A 3 5.64 0.57 -14.50
C GLY A 3 6.10 0.21 -13.07
N TYR A 4 6.81 1.11 -12.39
CA TYR A 4 7.28 0.89 -11.02
C TYR A 4 6.14 0.77 -10.00
N GLU A 5 5.04 1.52 -10.18
CA GLU A 5 3.88 1.39 -9.31
C GLU A 5 3.23 0.02 -9.45
N LYS A 6 3.26 -0.54 -10.67
CA LYS A 6 2.68 -1.86 -10.97
C LYS A 6 3.44 -2.94 -10.23
N LEU A 7 4.77 -2.86 -10.28
CA LEU A 7 5.65 -3.79 -9.57
C LEU A 7 5.42 -3.68 -8.07
N TYR A 8 5.46 -2.48 -7.50
CA TYR A 8 5.24 -2.27 -6.07
C TYR A 8 3.88 -2.81 -5.59
N ILE A 9 2.79 -2.46 -6.29
CA ILE A 9 1.44 -2.93 -5.93
C ILE A 9 1.35 -4.46 -6.01
N ARG A 10 1.89 -5.06 -7.08
CA ARG A 10 1.83 -6.51 -7.27
C ARG A 10 2.64 -7.23 -6.20
N THR A 11 3.87 -6.79 -5.94
CA THR A 11 4.73 -7.34 -4.88
C THR A 11 4.06 -7.19 -3.53
N PHE A 12 3.55 -6.00 -3.18
CA PHE A 12 2.87 -5.79 -1.91
C PHE A 12 1.67 -6.70 -1.72
N ILE A 13 0.76 -6.77 -2.70
CA ILE A 13 -0.46 -7.59 -2.59
C ILE A 13 -0.11 -9.08 -2.55
N ASN A 14 0.91 -9.52 -3.28
CA ASN A 14 1.34 -10.92 -3.25
C ASN A 14 2.01 -11.28 -1.92
N ASP A 15 2.95 -10.46 -1.46
CA ASP A 15 3.74 -10.69 -0.24
C ASP A 15 2.91 -10.49 1.03
N ALA A 16 1.86 -9.67 0.99
CA ALA A 16 0.95 -9.48 2.12
C ALA A 16 0.08 -10.72 2.39
N ARG A 17 0.03 -11.69 1.46
CA ARG A 17 -0.64 -12.97 1.71
C ARG A 17 0.12 -13.72 2.80
N LYS A 18 -0.59 -14.57 3.54
CA LYS A 18 0.03 -15.53 4.44
C LYS A 18 0.81 -16.57 3.63
N SER A 19 2.03 -16.23 3.24
CA SER A 19 3.00 -17.12 2.62
C SER A 19 4.24 -17.19 3.47
N TYR A 20 4.70 -18.40 3.76
CA TYR A 20 5.95 -18.66 4.45
C TYR A 20 6.97 -19.11 3.41
N THR A 21 8.13 -18.49 3.39
CA THR A 21 9.28 -19.02 2.63
C THR A 21 10.13 -19.79 3.63
N THR A 22 10.39 -21.07 3.40
CA THR A 22 11.20 -21.88 4.30
C THR A 22 12.53 -22.25 3.66
N ASP A 23 13.58 -22.31 4.46
CA ASP A 23 14.81 -22.98 4.08
C ASP A 23 14.54 -24.49 4.06
N ILE A 24 14.60 -25.10 2.88
CA ILE A 24 14.30 -26.53 2.69
C ILE A 24 15.22 -27.45 3.50
N PHE A 25 16.41 -26.97 3.89
CA PHE A 25 17.37 -27.73 4.67
C PHE A 25 17.24 -27.47 6.17
N LYS A 26 16.87 -26.25 6.58
CA LYS A 26 16.77 -25.88 8.00
C LYS A 26 15.36 -25.97 8.58
N SER A 27 14.34 -26.09 7.74
CA SER A 27 12.92 -26.01 8.14
C SER A 27 12.55 -24.72 8.90
N GLU A 28 13.38 -23.68 8.80
CA GLU A 28 13.16 -22.38 9.40
C GLU A 28 12.55 -21.42 8.38
N GLU A 29 11.74 -20.48 8.84
CA GLU A 29 11.20 -19.42 7.98
C GLU A 29 12.32 -18.44 7.61
N PHE A 30 12.45 -18.13 6.32
CA PHE A 30 13.33 -17.08 5.85
C PHE A 30 12.86 -15.72 6.38
N PRO A 31 13.70 -14.98 7.12
CA PRO A 31 13.24 -13.82 7.86
C PRO A 31 12.92 -12.61 6.96
N TYR A 32 13.34 -12.61 5.68
CA TYR A 32 13.29 -11.46 4.79
C TYR A 32 11.91 -10.81 4.62
N PHE A 33 10.84 -11.59 4.79
CA PHE A 33 9.46 -11.13 4.60
C PHE A 33 8.73 -10.87 5.91
N THR A 34 9.37 -11.13 7.05
CA THR A 34 8.78 -10.90 8.36
C THR A 34 8.72 -9.41 8.66
N LYS A 35 7.69 -9.01 9.42
CA LYS A 35 7.52 -7.62 9.87
C LYS A 35 8.70 -7.16 10.74
N SER A 36 9.21 -8.03 11.61
CA SER A 36 10.37 -7.76 12.46
C SER A 36 11.63 -7.51 11.64
N PHE A 37 11.92 -8.35 10.64
CA PHE A 37 13.07 -8.13 9.77
C PHE A 37 12.96 -6.83 8.98
N ASN A 38 11.79 -6.53 8.42
CA ASN A 38 11.56 -5.28 7.70
C ASN A 38 11.74 -4.05 8.61
N GLN A 39 11.26 -4.09 9.85
CA GLN A 39 11.45 -3.01 10.82
C GLN A 39 12.92 -2.82 11.22
N LEU A 40 13.69 -3.91 11.32
CA LEU A 40 15.11 -3.85 11.67
C LEU A 40 15.98 -3.36 10.52
N ASN A 41 15.63 -3.69 9.27
CA ASN A 41 16.49 -3.47 8.11
C ASN A 41 16.02 -2.34 7.19
N ARG A 42 14.83 -1.77 7.43
CA ARG A 42 14.33 -0.62 6.70
C ARG A 42 14.24 0.61 7.60
N ILE A 43 14.28 1.77 6.97
CA ILE A 43 14.18 3.07 7.61
C ILE A 43 13.24 3.97 6.82
N LYS A 44 12.47 4.77 7.57
CA LYS A 44 11.70 5.89 7.01
C LYS A 44 12.50 7.16 7.19
N THR A 45 12.91 7.78 6.09
CA THR A 45 13.60 9.06 6.14
C THR A 45 12.60 10.21 6.34
N LYS A 46 13.11 11.44 6.51
CA LYS A 46 12.25 12.62 6.65
C LYS A 46 11.31 12.79 5.45
N LYS A 47 11.73 12.42 4.24
CA LYS A 47 10.92 12.50 3.02
C LYS A 47 9.72 11.55 3.03
N CYS A 48 9.78 10.46 3.80
CA CYS A 48 8.67 9.52 3.91
C CYS A 48 7.43 10.14 4.59
N SER A 49 7.57 11.19 5.42
CA SER A 49 6.42 11.83 6.07
C SER A 49 5.46 12.49 5.09
N LEU A 50 5.96 12.88 3.91
CA LEU A 50 5.17 13.51 2.84
C LEU A 50 4.49 12.49 1.93
N CYS A 51 4.83 11.20 2.05
CA CYS A 51 4.31 10.14 1.20
C CYS A 51 2.97 9.63 1.72
N ILE A 52 1.94 9.62 0.87
CA ILE A 52 0.61 9.07 1.23
C ILE A 52 0.68 7.57 1.54
N LEU A 53 1.67 6.85 0.98
CA LEU A 53 1.89 5.44 1.30
C LEU A 53 2.62 5.22 2.63
N ASN A 54 2.96 6.28 3.38
CA ASN A 54 3.63 6.16 4.68
C ASN A 54 2.93 5.17 5.64
N PRO A 55 1.60 5.10 5.76
CA PRO A 55 0.97 4.15 6.69
C PRO A 55 1.20 2.66 6.36
N VAL A 56 1.55 2.32 5.12
CA VAL A 56 1.66 0.94 4.63
C VAL A 56 3.07 0.56 4.18
N CYS A 57 3.88 1.55 3.81
CA CYS A 57 5.25 1.33 3.39
C CYS A 57 6.13 1.15 4.62
N TYR A 58 6.96 0.11 4.63
CA TYR A 58 7.95 -0.14 5.68
C TYR A 58 9.21 0.74 5.58
N GLY A 59 9.28 1.62 4.58
CA GLY A 59 10.46 2.43 4.29
C GLY A 59 11.43 1.75 3.34
N ILE A 60 12.65 2.25 3.31
CA ILE A 60 13.71 1.88 2.36
C ILE A 60 14.77 1.09 3.11
N TRP A 61 15.44 0.17 2.43
CA TRP A 61 16.53 -0.59 3.04
C TRP A 61 17.63 0.33 3.57
N LYS A 62 18.06 0.12 4.82
CA LYS A 62 19.09 0.92 5.48
C LYS A 62 20.36 1.00 4.65
N PHE A 63 20.85 -0.14 4.17
CA PHE A 63 22.05 -0.19 3.32
C PHE A 63 21.93 0.69 2.07
N TYR A 64 20.73 0.84 1.50
CA TYR A 64 20.52 1.69 0.33
C TYR A 64 20.63 3.17 0.70
N ILE A 65 20.04 3.57 1.83
CA ILE A 65 20.15 4.93 2.35
C ILE A 65 21.60 5.24 2.74
N ASP A 66 22.31 4.29 3.33
CA ASP A 66 23.71 4.47 3.74
C ASP A 66 24.63 4.69 2.53
N LEU A 67 24.36 4.02 1.40
CA LEU A 67 25.16 4.11 0.18
C LEU A 67 24.79 5.30 -0.71
N TYR A 68 23.51 5.61 -0.84
CA TYR A 68 23.00 6.56 -1.85
C TYR A 68 22.28 7.77 -1.26
N GLY A 69 22.09 7.82 0.06
CA GLY A 69 21.28 8.84 0.70
C GLY A 69 19.80 8.72 0.36
N ASP A 70 19.08 9.84 0.50
CA ASP A 70 17.62 9.89 0.29
C ASP A 70 17.21 10.91 -0.78
N ASP A 71 18.18 11.44 -1.54
CA ASP A 71 17.99 12.53 -2.51
C ASP A 71 17.13 12.15 -3.71
N GLU A 72 17.23 10.90 -4.16
CA GLU A 72 16.47 10.40 -5.30
C GLU A 72 15.01 10.04 -4.95
N LEU A 73 14.65 10.05 -3.67
CA LEU A 73 13.32 9.65 -3.24
C LEU A 73 12.26 10.63 -3.72
N LYS A 74 11.24 10.10 -4.39
CA LYS A 74 10.10 10.84 -4.91
C LYS A 74 8.81 10.33 -4.23
N PRO A 75 8.40 10.94 -3.10
CA PRO A 75 7.17 10.57 -2.40
C PRO A 75 5.93 10.68 -3.28
N PHE A 76 4.96 9.78 -3.05
CA PHE A 76 3.62 9.93 -3.61
C PHE A 76 2.83 10.92 -2.75
N ASP A 77 3.01 12.21 -3.02
CA ASP A 77 2.31 13.27 -2.30
C ASP A 77 0.97 13.65 -2.96
N ASN A 78 0.26 14.61 -2.37
CA ASN A 78 -1.00 15.12 -2.92
C ASN A 78 -0.84 15.70 -4.34
N THR A 79 0.32 16.28 -4.68
CA THR A 79 0.55 16.88 -6.00
C THR A 79 0.68 15.81 -7.08
N TYR A 80 1.22 14.63 -6.73
CA TYR A 80 1.28 13.48 -7.61
C TYR A 80 -0.12 13.06 -8.07
N PHE A 81 -1.06 12.91 -7.12
CA PHE A 81 -2.43 12.49 -7.45
C PHE A 81 -3.27 13.59 -8.09
N ALA A 82 -2.98 14.86 -7.84
CA ALA A 82 -3.65 15.97 -8.50
C ALA A 82 -3.37 15.99 -10.02
N LYS A 83 -2.21 15.48 -10.46
CA LYS A 83 -1.81 15.41 -11.88
C LYS A 83 -2.39 14.21 -12.62
N LEU A 84 -2.91 13.21 -11.91
CA LEU A 84 -3.46 12.01 -12.53
C LEU A 84 -4.83 12.32 -13.13
N SER A 85 -5.02 11.96 -14.40
CA SER A 85 -6.33 12.02 -15.07
C SER A 85 -7.40 11.29 -14.27
N SER A 86 -8.59 11.88 -14.17
CA SER A 86 -9.78 11.22 -13.66
C SER A 86 -10.65 10.74 -14.82
N LYS A 87 -11.03 9.46 -14.77
CA LYS A 87 -12.19 8.91 -15.45
C LYS A 87 -13.37 9.12 -14.51
N LYS A 88 -14.42 9.80 -15.00
CA LYS A 88 -15.71 9.97 -14.31
C LYS A 88 -16.48 8.64 -14.24
N SER A 89 -15.90 7.64 -13.60
CA SER A 89 -16.38 6.27 -13.56
C SER A 89 -16.11 5.68 -12.19
N ALA A 90 -17.08 4.92 -11.68
CA ALA A 90 -16.95 4.23 -10.40
C ALA A 90 -16.36 2.83 -10.59
N ALA A 91 -15.33 2.50 -9.82
CA ALA A 91 -14.84 1.14 -9.67
C ALA A 91 -15.58 0.39 -8.56
N ASN A 92 -15.75 -0.92 -8.72
CA ASN A 92 -16.21 -1.80 -7.65
C ASN A 92 -15.01 -2.52 -7.04
N LEU A 93 -14.83 -2.38 -5.72
CA LEU A 93 -13.78 -3.03 -4.96
C LEU A 93 -14.38 -4.03 -3.98
N HIS A 94 -14.21 -5.32 -4.26
CA HIS A 94 -14.68 -6.40 -3.41
C HIS A 94 -13.55 -6.91 -2.52
N LEU A 95 -13.72 -6.80 -1.19
CA LEU A 95 -12.69 -7.13 -0.19
C LEU A 95 -13.02 -8.39 0.64
N LYS A 96 -13.85 -9.30 0.11
CA LYS A 96 -14.30 -10.52 0.81
C LYS A 96 -13.18 -11.37 1.44
N ASN A 97 -12.01 -11.41 0.82
CA ASN A 97 -10.88 -12.25 1.26
C ASN A 97 -9.77 -11.46 1.98
N ILE A 98 -10.05 -10.23 2.41
CA ILE A 98 -9.00 -9.36 2.97
C ILE A 98 -8.45 -9.85 4.32
N ASN A 99 -9.23 -10.65 5.05
CA ASN A 99 -8.81 -11.26 6.31
C ASN A 99 -7.78 -12.39 6.14
N ASN A 100 -7.53 -12.84 4.90
CA ASN A 100 -6.50 -13.83 4.61
C ASN A 100 -5.09 -13.22 4.56
N TYR A 101 -4.98 -11.89 4.66
CA TYR A 101 -3.72 -11.16 4.63
C TYR A 101 -3.25 -10.84 6.06
N ASN A 102 -1.94 -10.70 6.24
CA ASN A 102 -1.37 -10.33 7.54
C ASN A 102 -1.74 -8.91 7.96
N GLU A 103 -1.92 -8.01 6.98
CA GLU A 103 -2.32 -6.62 7.21
C GLU A 103 -3.50 -6.23 6.31
N PRO A 104 -4.74 -6.62 6.67
CA PRO A 104 -5.92 -6.42 5.82
C PRO A 104 -6.12 -4.96 5.39
N LEU A 105 -6.01 -4.02 6.34
CA LEU A 105 -6.20 -2.59 6.04
C LEU A 105 -5.15 -2.06 5.05
N SER A 106 -3.89 -2.48 5.17
CA SER A 106 -2.84 -2.09 4.23
C SER A 106 -3.13 -2.58 2.82
N VAL A 107 -3.68 -3.78 2.68
CA VAL A 107 -4.13 -4.33 1.38
C VAL A 107 -5.30 -3.54 0.82
N ALA A 108 -6.25 -3.08 1.65
CA ALA A 108 -7.33 -2.20 1.21
C ALA A 108 -6.76 -0.88 0.64
N PHE A 109 -5.81 -0.27 1.34
CA PHE A 109 -5.15 0.97 0.90
C PHE A 109 -4.44 0.77 -0.45
N MET A 110 -3.72 -0.33 -0.60
CA MET A 110 -3.03 -0.63 -1.86
C MET A 110 -3.97 -0.89 -3.03
N ASN A 111 -5.15 -1.48 -2.79
CA ASN A 111 -6.17 -1.61 -3.82
C ASN A 111 -6.79 -0.26 -4.20
N LEU A 112 -7.06 0.62 -3.24
CA LEU A 112 -7.52 1.99 -3.52
C LEU A 112 -6.48 2.79 -4.31
N PHE A 113 -5.22 2.71 -3.89
CA PHE A 113 -4.09 3.33 -4.60
C PHE A 113 -4.01 2.83 -6.05
N LYS A 114 -4.13 1.51 -6.27
CA LYS A 114 -4.17 0.91 -7.61
C LYS A 114 -5.31 1.49 -8.45
N LEU A 115 -6.54 1.50 -7.93
CA LEU A 115 -7.70 2.04 -8.65
C LEU A 115 -7.51 3.51 -9.02
N ARG A 116 -6.96 4.31 -8.09
CA ARG A 116 -6.67 5.71 -8.36
C ARG A 116 -5.65 5.88 -9.49
N LEU A 117 -4.59 5.06 -9.53
CA LEU A 117 -3.60 5.06 -10.61
C LEU A 117 -4.15 4.60 -11.96
N GLU A 118 -5.19 3.75 -11.95
CA GLU A 118 -5.93 3.32 -13.15
C GLU A 118 -6.88 4.41 -13.67
N GLY A 119 -7.01 5.50 -12.92
CA GLY A 119 -7.74 6.72 -13.27
C GLY A 119 -9.13 6.82 -12.67
N TYR A 120 -9.57 5.88 -11.82
CA TYR A 120 -10.88 6.00 -11.19
C TYR A 120 -10.89 7.12 -10.15
N ASP A 121 -11.96 7.93 -10.13
CA ASP A 121 -12.20 8.94 -9.10
C ASP A 121 -13.20 8.50 -8.04
N SER A 122 -13.97 7.46 -8.33
CA SER A 122 -15.04 6.98 -7.48
C SER A 122 -14.90 5.48 -7.23
N VAL A 123 -15.24 5.03 -6.02
CA VAL A 123 -15.17 3.61 -5.66
C VAL A 123 -16.33 3.18 -4.78
N ARG A 124 -16.87 2.00 -5.05
CA ARG A 124 -17.80 1.27 -4.19
C ARG A 124 -17.06 0.10 -3.58
N ILE A 125 -16.98 0.06 -2.26
CA ILE A 125 -16.26 -0.95 -1.49
C ILE A 125 -17.29 -1.85 -0.84
N SER A 126 -17.14 -3.18 -0.99
CA SER A 126 -18.02 -4.14 -0.32
C SER A 126 -17.26 -5.36 0.19
N GLY A 127 -17.90 -6.10 1.11
CA GLY A 127 -17.33 -7.29 1.74
C GLY A 127 -16.26 -6.96 2.77
N LEU A 128 -16.35 -5.77 3.37
CA LEU A 128 -15.41 -5.27 4.36
C LEU A 128 -15.98 -5.48 5.77
N ASN A 129 -15.52 -6.52 6.48
CA ASN A 129 -15.85 -6.70 7.90
C ASN A 129 -14.76 -6.05 8.75
N ILE A 130 -14.83 -4.73 8.92
CA ILE A 130 -13.85 -3.94 9.68
C ILE A 130 -14.54 -3.05 10.71
N TYR A 131 -13.80 -2.72 11.77
CA TYR A 131 -14.27 -1.81 12.82
C TYR A 131 -14.41 -0.38 12.27
N GLU A 132 -15.27 0.44 12.89
CA GLU A 132 -15.52 1.83 12.48
C GLU A 132 -14.25 2.69 12.41
N GLU A 133 -13.26 2.44 13.28
CA GLU A 133 -11.96 3.12 13.22
C GLU A 133 -11.20 2.82 11.91
N GLN A 134 -11.17 1.55 11.50
CA GLN A 134 -10.52 1.13 10.27
C GLN A 134 -11.23 1.69 9.04
N LYS A 135 -12.57 1.79 9.11
CA LYS A 135 -13.40 2.40 8.07
C LYS A 135 -13.07 3.89 7.92
N LYS A 136 -12.96 4.62 9.03
CA LYS A 136 -12.52 6.01 9.05
C LYS A 136 -11.14 6.16 8.40
N ARG A 137 -10.16 5.34 8.80
CA ARG A 137 -8.81 5.36 8.22
C ARG A 137 -8.81 5.09 6.71
N LEU A 138 -9.66 4.19 6.24
CA LEU A 138 -9.83 3.89 4.81
C LEU A 138 -10.40 5.08 4.04
N MET A 139 -11.41 5.74 4.60
CA MET A 139 -12.01 6.95 4.02
C MET A 139 -11.01 8.11 3.99
N ASP A 140 -10.24 8.30 5.05
CA ASP A 140 -9.21 9.34 5.12
C ASP A 140 -8.12 9.10 4.07
N PHE A 141 -7.61 7.85 3.96
CA PHE A 141 -6.68 7.47 2.91
C PHE A 141 -7.25 7.70 1.50
N ALA A 142 -8.52 7.35 1.27
CA ALA A 142 -9.18 7.56 -0.02
C ALA A 142 -9.25 9.05 -0.41
N ARG A 143 -9.47 9.95 0.57
CA ARG A 143 -9.45 11.41 0.35
C ARG A 143 -8.05 11.92 0.04
N GLU A 144 -7.02 11.40 0.72
CA GLU A 144 -5.62 11.76 0.47
C GLU A 144 -5.22 11.45 -0.99
N ILE A 145 -5.60 10.27 -1.50
CA ILE A 145 -5.35 9.91 -2.91
C ILE A 145 -6.32 10.56 -3.92
N LYS A 146 -7.16 11.52 -3.47
CA LYS A 146 -8.09 12.30 -4.30
C LYS A 146 -9.20 11.46 -4.96
N LEU A 147 -9.75 10.46 -4.27
CA LEU A 147 -11.04 9.87 -4.65
C LEU A 147 -12.18 10.82 -4.21
N THR A 148 -13.06 11.16 -5.14
CA THR A 148 -14.16 12.12 -4.94
C THR A 148 -15.37 11.47 -4.26
N ARG A 149 -15.65 10.20 -4.58
CA ARG A 149 -16.78 9.46 -4.02
C ARG A 149 -16.34 8.08 -3.57
N VAL A 150 -16.55 7.80 -2.29
CA VAL A 150 -16.25 6.50 -1.68
C VAL A 150 -17.50 6.03 -0.96
N GLU A 151 -18.05 4.92 -1.42
CA GLU A 151 -19.23 4.29 -0.83
C GLU A 151 -18.81 2.95 -0.24
N ILE A 152 -19.14 2.71 1.03
CA ILE A 152 -18.89 1.42 1.69
C ILE A 152 -20.24 0.77 1.91
N ILE A 153 -20.44 -0.39 1.27
CA ILE A 153 -21.70 -1.15 1.18
C ILE A 153 -21.54 -2.48 1.91
#